data_AF-A0A935QEL3-F1
#
_entry.id   AF-A0A935QEL3-F1
#
_cell.length_a   1.000
_cell.length_b   1.000
_cell.length_c   1.000
_cell.angle_alpha   90.00
_cell.angle_beta   90.00
_cell.angle_gamma   90.00
#
_symmetry.space_group_name_H-M   'P 1'
#
loop_
_entity.id
_entity.type
_entity.pdbx_description
1 polymer ?
#
loop_
_entity_poly.entity_id
_entity_poly.type
_entity_poly.pdbx_seq_one_letter_code
_entity_poly.pdbx_strand_id
1 'polypeptide(L)'
;MGRRRLFWQLFPAFVAITTLSLIAVSALTAHVVRTSFRDRAVADMRRDVGEIGLDFEAWFPAAAPPAARDAACRDLARRLGFRLTVIASDGAVLGDSEGESAALENHADREEVRAALAGRTGAVVRESRSLGHELIYHAEPVVRGGETVAVVRLAVSAVFVDTELAAIRGRIALSAWRWRCWRPRSASDQPPA
;
A
#
# COMPACT_ATOMS: atom_id res chain seq x y z
N MET A 1 42.87 -24.97 -32.05
CA MET A 1 42.57 -23.53 -31.86
C MET A 1 41.05 -23.19 -31.86
N GLY A 2 40.11 -24.10 -31.53
CA GLY A 2 38.66 -23.83 -31.67
C GLY A 2 37.82 -23.61 -30.40
N ARG A 3 38.31 -23.93 -29.20
CA ARG A 3 37.46 -23.99 -27.97
C ARG A 3 37.04 -22.63 -27.38
N ARG A 4 37.78 -21.54 -27.64
CA ARG A 4 37.48 -20.21 -27.08
C ARG A 4 36.25 -19.54 -27.71
N ARG A 5 35.91 -19.86 -28.96
CA ARG A 5 34.77 -19.26 -29.68
C ARG A 5 33.41 -19.75 -29.17
N LEU A 6 33.30 -21.04 -28.85
CA LEU A 6 32.04 -21.62 -28.39
C LEU A 6 31.63 -21.09 -27.01
N PHE A 7 32.59 -20.98 -26.08
CA PHE A 7 32.35 -20.42 -24.75
C PHE A 7 31.83 -18.97 -24.82
N TRP A 8 32.45 -18.12 -25.65
CA TRP A 8 32.03 -16.73 -25.83
C TRP A 8 30.72 -16.54 -26.61
N GLN A 9 30.24 -17.57 -27.32
CA GLN A 9 28.92 -17.56 -27.96
C GLN A 9 27.81 -18.01 -27.00
N LEU A 10 28.08 -19.03 -26.18
CA LEU A 10 27.09 -19.57 -25.23
C LEU A 10 26.97 -18.72 -23.95
N PHE A 11 28.09 -18.21 -23.44
CA PHE A 11 28.14 -17.42 -22.21
C PHE A 11 27.18 -16.21 -22.18
N PRO A 12 27.11 -15.32 -23.20
CA PRO A 12 26.18 -14.19 -23.18
C PRO A 12 24.72 -14.64 -23.21
N ALA A 13 24.38 -15.73 -23.91
CA ALA A 13 23.04 -16.29 -23.91
C ALA A 13 22.65 -16.82 -22.52
N PHE A 14 23.55 -17.53 -21.84
CA PHE A 14 23.33 -17.97 -20.46
C PHE A 14 23.13 -16.79 -19.50
N VAL A 15 23.98 -15.76 -19.58
CA VAL A 15 23.84 -14.54 -18.76
C VAL A 15 22.50 -13.85 -19.02
N ALA A 16 22.09 -13.73 -20.29
CA ALA A 16 20.81 -13.13 -20.66
C ALA A 16 19.64 -13.92 -20.07
N ILE A 17 19.64 -15.25 -20.21
CA ILE A 17 18.60 -16.11 -19.66
C ILE A 17 18.55 -16.00 -18.14
N THR A 18 19.68 -16.08 -17.44
CA THR A 18 19.69 -15.95 -15.97
C THR A 18 19.19 -14.58 -15.51
N THR A 19 19.54 -13.52 -16.25
CA THR A 19 19.10 -12.15 -15.92
C THR A 19 17.61 -11.98 -16.16
N LEU A 20 17.09 -12.48 -17.28
CA LEU A 20 15.67 -12.47 -17.60
C LEU A 20 14.86 -13.26 -16.58
N SER A 21 15.33 -14.44 -16.17
CA SER A 21 14.69 -15.24 -15.12
C SER A 21 14.66 -14.51 -13.78
N LEU A 22 15.76 -13.85 -13.38
CA LEU A 22 15.80 -13.05 -12.14
C LEU A 22 14.83 -11.85 -12.19
N ILE A 23 14.74 -11.17 -13.33
CA ILE A 23 13.79 -10.06 -13.52
C ILE A 23 12.36 -10.59 -13.44
N ALA A 24 12.05 -11.70 -14.12
CA ALA A 24 10.72 -12.30 -14.13
C ALA A 24 10.29 -12.74 -12.71
N VAL A 25 11.17 -13.42 -11.97
CA VAL A 25 10.90 -13.81 -10.58
C VAL A 25 10.71 -12.58 -9.69
N SER A 26 11.55 -11.56 -9.82
CA SER A 26 11.42 -10.30 -9.06
C SER A 26 10.12 -9.56 -9.36
N ALA A 27 9.66 -9.57 -10.61
CA ALA A 27 8.39 -8.98 -11.02
C ALA A 27 7.20 -9.77 -10.45
N LEU A 28 7.25 -11.10 -10.52
CA LEU A 28 6.21 -11.97 -9.98
C LEU A 28 6.11 -11.85 -8.45
N THR A 29 7.23 -11.91 -7.74
CA THR A 29 7.27 -11.73 -6.29
C THR A 29 6.70 -10.37 -5.89
N ALA A 30 7.07 -9.29 -6.59
CA ALA A 30 6.50 -7.97 -6.32
C ALA A 30 5.00 -7.89 -6.61
N HIS A 31 4.52 -8.59 -7.64
CA HIS A 31 3.08 -8.69 -7.90
C HIS A 31 2.35 -9.41 -6.76
N VAL A 32 2.84 -10.60 -6.35
CA VAL A 32 2.27 -11.39 -5.25
C VAL A 32 2.30 -10.62 -3.92
N VAL A 33 3.40 -9.92 -3.62
CA VAL A 33 3.52 -9.13 -2.39
C VAL A 33 2.50 -8.00 -2.37
N ARG A 34 2.31 -7.27 -3.48
CA ARG A 34 1.34 -6.18 -3.57
C ARG A 34 -0.09 -6.66 -3.42
N THR A 35 -0.48 -7.75 -4.11
CA THR A 35 -1.83 -8.31 -3.97
C THR A 35 -2.07 -8.80 -2.54
N SER A 36 -1.10 -9.51 -1.96
CA SER A 36 -1.21 -10.00 -0.58
C SER A 36 -1.25 -8.87 0.45
N PHE A 37 -0.54 -7.75 0.21
CA PHE A 37 -0.63 -6.57 1.07
C PHE A 37 -2.01 -5.94 0.98
N ARG A 38 -2.53 -5.78 -0.24
CA ARG A 38 -3.88 -5.24 -0.47
C ARG A 38 -4.94 -6.05 0.26
N ASP A 39 -4.93 -7.38 0.09
CA ASP A 39 -5.95 -8.24 0.68
C ASP A 39 -5.88 -8.22 2.21
N ARG A 40 -4.67 -8.18 2.78
CA ARG A 40 -4.47 -8.03 4.23
C ARG A 40 -4.93 -6.67 4.73
N ALA A 41 -4.56 -5.58 4.06
CA ALA A 41 -4.99 -4.24 4.43
C ALA A 41 -6.51 -4.11 4.47
N VAL A 42 -7.22 -4.64 3.47
CA VAL A 42 -8.69 -4.64 3.45
C VAL A 42 -9.26 -5.51 4.57
N ALA A 43 -8.67 -6.68 4.85
CA ALA A 43 -9.13 -7.55 5.92
C ALA A 43 -8.94 -6.92 7.32
N ASP A 44 -7.81 -6.25 7.54
CA ASP A 44 -7.52 -5.55 8.79
C ASP A 44 -8.44 -4.34 8.97
N MET A 45 -8.62 -3.52 7.92
CA MET A 45 -9.59 -2.42 7.93
C MET A 45 -11.02 -2.89 8.24
N ARG A 46 -11.46 -4.02 7.68
CA ARG A 46 -12.78 -4.60 7.98
C ARG A 46 -12.93 -4.97 9.44
N ARG A 47 -11.89 -5.59 10.02
CA ARG A 47 -11.89 -5.98 11.43
C ARG A 47 -11.97 -4.74 12.32
N ASP A 48 -11.10 -3.78 12.07
CA ASP A 48 -10.97 -2.58 12.90
C ASP A 48 -12.21 -1.69 12.81
N VAL A 49 -12.77 -1.47 11.61
CA VAL A 49 -13.99 -0.66 11.46
C VAL A 49 -15.21 -1.32 12.08
N GLY A 50 -15.32 -2.65 12.00
CA GLY A 50 -16.42 -3.38 12.62
C GLY A 50 -16.49 -3.15 14.13
N GLU A 51 -15.35 -3.11 14.81
CA GLU A 51 -15.27 -2.81 16.25
C GLU A 51 -15.63 -1.36 16.56
N ILE A 52 -15.15 -0.42 15.73
CA ILE A 52 -15.40 1.02 15.87
C ILE A 52 -16.89 1.37 15.70
N GLY A 53 -17.59 0.63 14.84
CA GLY A 53 -19.01 0.83 14.56
C GLY A 53 -19.93 0.48 15.73
N LEU A 54 -19.52 -0.41 16.64
CA LEU A 54 -20.35 -0.87 17.76
C LEU A 54 -20.58 0.22 18.81
N ASP A 55 -19.53 1.00 19.12
CA ASP A 55 -19.56 2.08 20.11
C ASP A 55 -19.48 3.47 19.47
N PHE A 56 -20.02 3.62 18.24
CA PHE A 56 -19.90 4.84 17.43
C PHE A 56 -20.24 6.13 18.19
N GLU A 57 -21.35 6.15 18.93
CA GLU A 57 -21.77 7.35 19.68
C GLU A 57 -20.89 7.67 20.89
N ALA A 58 -20.19 6.67 21.44
CA ALA A 58 -19.35 6.86 22.60
C ALA A 58 -18.07 7.63 22.24
N TRP A 59 -17.47 7.31 21.09
CA TRP A 59 -16.24 7.97 20.63
C TRP A 59 -16.49 9.08 19.60
N PHE A 60 -17.63 9.07 18.90
CA PHE A 60 -18.04 10.08 17.91
C PHE A 60 -19.43 10.67 18.18
N PRO A 61 -19.61 11.41 19.28
CA PRO A 61 -20.91 11.97 19.63
C PRO A 61 -21.39 13.04 18.63
N ALA A 62 -22.62 12.89 18.14
CA ALA A 62 -23.25 13.81 17.19
C ALA A 62 -23.50 15.24 17.74
N ALA A 63 -23.34 15.46 19.04
CA ALA A 63 -23.41 16.80 19.64
C ALA A 63 -22.04 17.50 19.74
N ALA A 64 -20.93 16.79 19.52
CA ALA A 64 -19.60 17.38 19.64
C ALA A 64 -19.32 18.38 18.51
N PRO A 65 -18.53 19.45 18.78
CA PRO A 65 -18.11 20.39 17.75
C PRO A 65 -17.17 19.73 16.72
N PRO A 66 -17.10 20.24 15.48
CA PRO A 66 -16.27 19.65 14.42
C PRO A 66 -14.81 19.42 14.82
N ALA A 67 -14.19 20.38 15.52
CA ALA A 67 -12.82 20.25 15.98
C ALA A 67 -12.60 19.08 16.96
N ALA A 68 -13.58 18.77 17.81
CA ALA A 68 -13.53 17.63 18.72
C ALA A 68 -13.71 16.30 17.99
N ARG A 69 -14.56 16.27 16.95
CA ARG A 69 -14.72 15.11 16.07
C ARG A 69 -13.44 14.80 15.29
N ASP A 70 -12.81 15.82 14.72
CA ASP A 70 -11.49 15.66 14.07
C ASP A 70 -10.43 15.17 15.07
N ALA A 71 -10.47 15.63 16.32
CA ALA A 71 -9.57 15.16 17.36
C ALA A 71 -9.80 13.68 17.72
N ALA A 72 -11.05 13.24 17.80
CA ALA A 72 -11.41 11.85 18.01
C ALA A 72 -10.92 10.97 16.84
N CYS A 73 -11.14 11.41 15.60
CA CYS A 73 -10.60 10.74 14.40
C CYS A 73 -9.08 10.64 14.45
N ARG A 74 -8.37 11.70 14.85
CA ARG A 74 -6.91 11.70 15.02
C ARG A 74 -6.43 10.71 16.08
N ASP A 75 -7.11 10.63 17.22
CA ASP A 75 -6.70 9.70 18.27
C ASP A 75 -6.82 8.25 17.82
N LEU A 76 -7.96 7.92 17.19
CA LEU A 76 -8.23 6.58 16.70
C LEU A 76 -7.33 6.20 15.52
N ALA A 77 -7.13 7.11 14.57
CA ALA A 77 -6.20 6.95 13.46
C ALA A 77 -4.77 6.62 13.92
N ARG A 78 -4.29 7.27 14.99
CA ARG A 78 -2.95 6.96 15.56
C ARG A 78 -2.85 5.57 16.15
N ARG A 79 -3.94 5.02 16.70
CA ARG A 79 -3.98 3.66 17.26
C ARG A 79 -4.04 2.60 16.17
N LEU A 80 -4.79 2.87 15.11
CA LEU A 80 -5.02 1.93 14.01
C LEU A 80 -3.93 1.99 12.92
N GLY A 81 -3.23 3.12 12.81
CA GLY A 81 -2.27 3.35 11.72
C GLY A 81 -2.93 3.63 10.37
N PHE A 82 -4.20 4.02 10.36
CA PHE A 82 -4.97 4.35 9.16
C PHE A 82 -5.49 5.78 9.21
N ARG A 83 -5.60 6.44 8.06
CA ARG A 83 -6.40 7.66 7.99
C ARG A 83 -7.86 7.29 8.20
N LEU A 84 -8.54 8.01 9.08
CA LEU A 84 -9.94 7.80 9.41
C LEU A 84 -10.75 9.04 9.03
N THR A 85 -11.85 8.81 8.31
CA THR A 85 -12.82 9.84 7.92
C THR A 85 -14.22 9.36 8.29
N VAL A 86 -15.00 10.20 8.97
CA VAL A 86 -16.41 9.96 9.27
C VAL A 86 -17.27 10.83 8.36
N ILE A 87 -18.24 10.22 7.70
CA ILE A 87 -19.04 10.83 6.65
C ILE A 87 -20.52 10.68 7.02
N ALA A 88 -21.30 11.75 6.87
CA ALA A 88 -22.74 11.75 7.09
C ALA A 88 -23.49 10.99 5.98
N SER A 89 -24.78 10.72 6.20
CA SER A 89 -25.66 10.06 5.22
C SER A 89 -25.86 10.87 3.93
N ASP A 90 -25.64 12.18 3.96
CA ASP A 90 -25.64 13.07 2.79
C ASP A 90 -24.26 13.20 2.10
N GLY A 91 -23.24 12.50 2.62
CA GLY A 91 -21.87 12.51 2.14
C GLY A 91 -20.98 13.64 2.68
N ALA A 92 -21.50 14.53 3.54
CA ALA A 92 -20.69 15.56 4.18
C ALA A 92 -19.66 14.94 5.14
N VAL A 93 -18.44 15.47 5.15
CA VAL A 93 -17.40 14.97 6.07
C VAL A 93 -17.63 15.57 7.46
N LEU A 94 -17.88 14.72 8.45
CA LEU A 94 -18.15 15.10 9.84
C LEU A 94 -16.89 15.12 10.71
N GLY A 95 -15.85 14.39 10.30
CA GLY A 95 -14.59 14.26 11.01
C GLY A 95 -13.50 13.66 10.13
N ASP A 96 -12.27 14.15 10.20
CA ASP A 96 -11.11 13.59 9.48
C ASP A 96 -9.85 13.59 10.35
N SER A 97 -9.01 12.56 10.19
CA SER A 97 -7.79 12.42 10.98
C SER A 97 -6.59 13.19 10.42
N GLU A 98 -6.60 13.62 9.15
CA GLU A 98 -5.47 14.29 8.52
C GLU A 98 -5.71 15.78 8.26
N GLY A 99 -6.96 16.17 8.06
CA GLY A 99 -7.36 17.54 7.77
C GLY A 99 -8.47 18.07 8.67
N GLU A 100 -8.94 19.26 8.33
CA GLU A 100 -10.11 19.88 8.93
C GLU A 100 -11.35 19.42 8.15
N SER A 101 -12.23 18.65 8.80
CA SER A 101 -13.42 18.07 8.14
C SER A 101 -14.30 19.12 7.47
N ALA A 102 -14.45 20.29 8.10
CA ALA A 102 -15.25 21.40 7.58
C ALA A 102 -14.73 22.00 6.25
N ALA A 103 -13.45 21.79 5.93
CA ALA A 103 -12.84 22.27 4.68
C ALA A 103 -12.84 21.20 3.57
N LEU A 104 -13.27 19.97 3.87
CA LEU A 104 -13.29 18.88 2.90
C LEU A 104 -14.57 18.89 2.07
N GLU A 105 -14.40 18.59 0.78
CA GLU A 105 -15.52 18.41 -0.13
C GLU A 105 -16.40 17.22 0.29
N ASN A 106 -17.67 17.24 -0.11
CA ASN A 106 -18.58 16.12 0.06
C ASN A 106 -18.02 14.87 -0.65
N HIS A 107 -18.19 13.69 -0.04
CA HIS A 107 -17.64 12.42 -0.52
C HIS A 107 -18.71 11.43 -1.04
N ALA A 108 -19.96 11.84 -1.20
CA ALA A 108 -21.07 10.98 -1.66
C ALA A 108 -20.83 10.33 -3.04
N ASP A 109 -20.03 10.97 -3.90
CA ASP A 109 -19.71 10.50 -5.24
C ASP A 109 -18.71 9.34 -5.25
N ARG A 110 -17.90 9.22 -4.18
CA ARG A 110 -16.89 8.18 -4.04
C ARG A 110 -17.54 6.80 -4.00
N GLU A 111 -17.01 5.89 -4.81
CA GLU A 111 -17.60 4.56 -5.00
C GLU A 111 -17.70 3.75 -3.71
N GLU A 112 -16.66 3.79 -2.89
CA GLU A 112 -16.64 3.12 -1.60
C GLU A 112 -17.68 3.70 -0.63
N VAL A 113 -17.88 5.03 -0.66
CA VAL A 113 -18.84 5.73 0.20
C VAL A 113 -20.26 5.47 -0.28
N ARG A 114 -20.52 5.50 -1.58
CA ARG A 114 -21.83 5.21 -2.17
C ARG A 114 -22.31 3.79 -1.84
N ALA A 115 -21.39 2.82 -1.87
CA ALA A 115 -21.70 1.45 -1.44
C ALA A 115 -22.09 1.41 0.05
N ALA A 116 -21.31 2.08 0.91
CA ALA A 116 -21.58 2.18 2.34
C ALA A 116 -22.90 2.89 2.64
N LEU A 117 -23.20 4.00 1.99
CA LEU A 117 -24.48 4.70 2.11
C LEU A 117 -25.68 3.83 1.70
N ALA A 118 -25.48 2.87 0.79
CA ALA A 118 -26.49 1.87 0.43
C ALA A 118 -26.56 0.68 1.41
N GLY A 119 -25.94 0.79 2.59
CA GLY A 119 -25.94 -0.25 3.62
C GLY A 119 -24.98 -1.42 3.35
N ARG A 120 -24.04 -1.29 2.42
CA ARG A 120 -23.08 -2.35 2.08
C ARG A 120 -21.64 -1.88 2.24
N THR A 121 -20.77 -2.73 2.73
CA THR A 121 -19.34 -2.44 2.77
C THR A 121 -18.78 -2.11 1.37
N GLY A 122 -18.03 -1.02 1.26
CA GLY A 122 -17.37 -0.58 0.02
C GLY A 122 -15.85 -0.59 0.16
N ALA A 123 -15.14 -1.00 -0.89
CA ALA A 123 -13.69 -0.91 -0.93
C ALA A 123 -13.22 -0.57 -2.35
N VAL A 124 -12.23 0.31 -2.46
CA VAL A 124 -11.62 0.68 -3.75
C VAL A 124 -10.12 0.86 -3.60
N VAL A 125 -9.38 0.43 -4.62
CA VAL A 125 -7.94 0.68 -4.74
C VAL A 125 -7.73 1.68 -5.86
N ARG A 126 -7.00 2.76 -5.58
CA ARG A 126 -6.67 3.80 -6.56
C ARG A 126 -5.16 3.92 -6.68
N GLU A 127 -4.69 4.01 -7.92
CA GLU A 127 -3.28 4.30 -8.18
C GLU A 127 -3.03 5.80 -8.03
N SER A 128 -2.08 6.20 -7.18
CA SER A 128 -1.68 7.61 -7.07
C SER A 128 -0.58 7.92 -8.07
N ARG A 129 -0.92 8.64 -9.15
CA ARG A 129 0.03 9.03 -10.20
C ARG A 129 1.12 9.97 -9.70
N SER A 130 0.81 10.84 -8.73
CA SER A 130 1.76 11.79 -8.15
C SER A 130 2.72 11.15 -7.15
N LEU A 131 2.27 10.10 -6.46
CA LEU A 131 3.06 9.46 -5.42
C LEU A 131 3.66 8.10 -5.84
N GLY A 132 3.24 7.58 -6.99
CA GLY A 132 3.77 6.35 -7.58
C GLY A 132 3.40 5.07 -6.84
N HIS A 133 2.35 5.10 -6.00
CA HIS A 133 1.93 3.97 -5.17
C HIS A 133 0.40 3.86 -5.09
N GLU A 134 -0.07 2.69 -4.69
CA GLU A 134 -1.50 2.40 -4.51
C GLU A 134 -2.04 2.96 -3.18
N LEU A 135 -3.25 3.49 -3.23
CA LEU A 135 -4.05 3.91 -2.07
C LEU A 135 -5.25 2.98 -1.95
N ILE A 136 -5.45 2.43 -0.77
CA ILE A 136 -6.55 1.50 -0.48
C ILE A 136 -7.53 2.23 0.41
N TYR A 137 -8.80 2.19 0.02
CA TYR A 137 -9.91 2.80 0.74
C TYR A 137 -10.94 1.74 1.10
N HIS A 138 -11.38 1.76 2.34
CA HIS A 138 -12.42 0.88 2.88
C HIS A 138 -13.47 1.71 3.59
N ALA A 139 -14.74 1.43 3.36
CA ALA A 139 -15.86 2.17 3.93
C ALA A 139 -16.94 1.21 4.44
N GLU A 140 -17.39 1.43 5.67
CA GLU A 140 -18.49 0.67 6.28
C GLU A 140 -19.63 1.58 6.74
N PRO A 141 -20.89 1.12 6.58
CA PRO A 141 -22.03 1.81 7.14
C PRO A 141 -22.09 1.68 8.65
N VAL A 142 -22.39 2.78 9.33
CA VAL A 142 -22.90 2.78 10.70
C VAL A 142 -24.42 2.72 10.60
N VAL A 143 -25.01 1.59 10.99
CA VAL A 143 -26.45 1.34 10.87
C VAL A 143 -27.11 1.46 12.25
N ARG A 144 -28.19 2.24 12.34
CA ARG A 144 -29.00 2.39 13.55
C ARG A 144 -30.47 2.26 13.19
N GLY A 145 -31.19 1.37 13.87
CA GLY A 145 -32.62 1.15 13.59
C GLY A 145 -32.92 0.68 12.16
N GLY A 146 -31.94 0.11 11.45
CA GLY A 146 -32.07 -0.31 10.06
C GLY A 146 -31.69 0.74 9.01
N GLU A 147 -31.33 1.96 9.43
CA GLU A 147 -30.91 3.04 8.54
C GLU A 147 -29.43 3.37 8.70
N THR A 148 -28.75 3.69 7.60
CA THR A 148 -27.35 4.15 7.63
C THR A 148 -27.30 5.60 8.09
N VAL A 149 -26.77 5.82 9.30
CA VAL A 149 -26.68 7.16 9.92
C VAL A 149 -25.34 7.85 9.63
N ALA A 150 -24.29 7.07 9.37
CA ALA A 150 -22.97 7.55 9.02
C ALA A 150 -22.20 6.49 8.24
N VAL A 151 -21.06 6.87 7.68
CA VAL A 151 -20.08 5.99 7.04
C VAL A 151 -18.72 6.23 7.69
N VAL A 152 -18.08 5.16 8.16
CA VAL A 152 -16.70 5.19 8.62
C VAL A 152 -15.82 4.71 7.48
N ARG A 153 -14.86 5.56 7.10
CA ARG A 153 -13.94 5.30 5.99
C ARG A 153 -12.51 5.27 6.49
N LEU A 154 -11.80 4.20 6.19
CA LEU A 154 -10.37 4.07 6.39
C LEU A 154 -9.61 4.21 5.08
N ALA A 155 -8.40 4.77 5.16
CA ALA A 155 -7.46 4.80 4.06
C ALA A 155 -6.05 4.45 4.53
N VAL A 156 -5.33 3.69 3.70
CA VAL A 156 -3.91 3.42 3.87
C VAL A 156 -3.17 3.59 2.55
N SER A 157 -1.94 4.03 2.64
CA SER A 157 -1.04 4.09 1.51
C SER A 157 -0.08 2.90 1.48
N ALA A 158 0.08 2.29 0.31
CA ALA A 158 1.00 1.18 0.08
C ALA A 158 2.46 1.61 -0.12
N VAL A 159 2.84 2.88 0.15
CA VAL A 159 4.21 3.42 -0.06
C VAL A 159 5.29 2.49 0.48
N PHE A 160 5.04 1.95 1.67
CA PHE A 160 6.00 1.13 2.39
C PHE A 160 6.37 -0.14 1.61
N VAL A 161 5.41 -0.73 0.91
CA VAL A 161 5.64 -1.95 0.11
C VAL A 161 6.50 -1.65 -1.11
N ASP A 162 6.21 -0.56 -1.82
CA ASP A 162 6.92 -0.21 -3.05
C ASP A 162 8.38 0.19 -2.78
N THR A 163 8.62 0.93 -1.69
CA THR A 163 9.98 1.35 -1.30
C THR A 163 10.85 0.17 -0.85
N GLU A 164 10.31 -0.79 -0.10
CA GLU A 164 11.07 -2.01 0.26
C GLU A 164 11.39 -2.87 -0.96
N LEU A 165 10.43 -3.06 -1.87
CA LEU A 165 10.64 -3.82 -3.10
C LEU A 165 11.71 -3.18 -4.00
N ALA A 166 11.73 -1.85 -4.08
CA ALA A 166 12.76 -1.11 -4.81
C ALA A 166 14.16 -1.30 -4.18
N ALA A 167 14.27 -1.24 -2.85
CA ALA A 167 15.53 -1.44 -2.13
C ALA A 167 16.09 -2.86 -2.34
N ILE A 168 15.23 -3.88 -2.30
CA ILE A 168 15.62 -5.28 -2.56
C ILE A 168 16.16 -5.42 -3.99
N ARG A 169 15.46 -4.86 -4.98
CA ARG A 169 15.91 -4.86 -6.38
C ARG A 169 17.27 -4.16 -6.58
N GLY A 170 17.48 -3.04 -5.90
CA GLY A 170 18.76 -2.32 -5.93
C GLY A 170 19.95 -3.15 -5.40
N ARG A 171 19.74 -3.89 -4.29
CA ARG A 171 20.77 -4.77 -3.71
C ARG A 171 21.10 -5.97 -4.60
N ILE A 172 20.09 -6.53 -5.27
CA ILE A 172 20.29 -7.60 -6.27
C ILE A 172 21.12 -7.09 -7.45
N ALA A 173 20.80 -5.91 -8.00
CA ALA A 173 21.56 -5.30 -9.09
C ALA A 173 23.03 -5.00 -8.71
N LEU A 174 23.28 -4.48 -7.50
CA LEU A 174 24.63 -4.20 -6.98
C LEU A 174 25.47 -5.47 -6.78
N SER A 175 24.86 -6.56 -6.32
CA SER A 175 25.56 -7.85 -6.15
C SER A 175 25.96 -8.48 -7.49
N ALA A 176 25.12 -8.35 -8.53
CA ALA A 176 25.45 -8.76 -9.90
C ALA A 176 26.60 -7.93 -10.49
N TRP A 177 26.73 -6.65 -10.12
CA TRP A 177 27.80 -5.78 -10.59
C TRP A 177 29.16 -6.11 -9.94
N ARG A 178 29.19 -6.44 -8.63
CA ARG A 178 30.44 -6.81 -7.93
C ARG A 178 31.07 -8.10 -8.45
N TRP A 179 30.27 -9.05 -8.92
CA TRP A 179 30.78 -10.28 -9.55
C TRP A 179 31.47 -10.01 -10.90
N ARG A 180 31.03 -8.99 -11.64
CA ARG A 180 31.60 -8.63 -12.96
C ARG A 180 32.99 -7.97 -12.85
N CYS A 181 33.33 -7.44 -11.68
CA CYS A 181 34.63 -6.82 -11.40
C CYS A 181 35.66 -7.79 -10.78
N TRP A 182 35.27 -9.02 -10.44
CA TRP A 182 36.22 -10.03 -9.96
C TRP A 182 36.98 -10.64 -11.15
N ARG A 183 38.16 -10.09 -11.45
CA ARG A 183 39.16 -10.76 -12.29
C ARG A 183 39.98 -11.69 -11.40
N PRO A 184 40.06 -13.00 -11.69
CA PRO A 184 41.06 -13.85 -11.04
C PRO A 184 42.47 -13.37 -11.44
N ARG A 185 43.31 -13.04 -10.46
CA ARG A 185 44.75 -12.81 -10.69
C ARG A 185 45.35 -14.09 -11.29
N SER A 186 45.97 -14.01 -12.47
CA SER A 186 46.70 -15.14 -13.05
C SER A 186 48.02 -15.37 -12.30
N ALA A 187 48.45 -16.62 -12.20
CA ALA A 187 49.65 -17.06 -11.49
C ALA A 187 51.00 -16.51 -12.04
N SER A 188 50.96 -15.55 -12.97
CA SER A 188 52.12 -14.88 -13.56
C SER A 188 52.57 -13.61 -12.83
N ASP A 189 51.84 -13.17 -11.79
CA ASP A 189 52.09 -11.92 -11.05
C ASP A 189 53.03 -12.09 -9.83
N GLN A 190 53.79 -13.19 -9.74
CA GLN A 190 54.82 -13.32 -8.71
C GLN A 190 56.06 -12.50 -9.10
N PRO A 191 56.54 -11.56 -8.26
CA PRO A 191 57.80 -10.89 -8.52
C PRO A 191 58.95 -11.92 -8.45
N PRO A 192 59.98 -11.79 -9.32
CA PRO A 192 61.14 -12.66 -9.23
C PRO A 192 61.83 -12.49 -7.88
N ALA A 193 62.27 -13.62 -7.31
CA ALA A 193 62.95 -13.72 -6.03
C ALA A 193 64.30 -12.99 -6.00
#